data_AF-A0A397CAV7-F1
#
_entry.id   AF-A0A397CAV7-F1
#
_cell.length_a   1.000
_cell.length_b   1.000
_cell.length_c   1.000
_cell.angle_alpha   90.00
_cell.angle_beta   90.00
_cell.angle_gamma   90.00
#
_symmetry.space_group_name_H-M   'P 1'
#
loop_
_entity.id
_entity.type
_entity.pdbx_description
1 polymer ?
#
loop_
_entity_poly.entity_id
_entity_poly.type
_entity_poly.pdbx_seq_one_letter_code
_entity_poly.pdbx_strand_id
1 'polypeptide(L)'
;WPRNITFDTIAADCRAKWGVTPDPAWIRTAYGPADVLLASTSNIVFSNGGLDPWRAGGVLASSNPKITVVDIPEGAHHLDLMFSDPRDPASVTQARRTEIQQIRAWLHRDA
;
A
#
# COMPACT_ATOMS: atom_id res chain seq x y z
N TRP A 1 -16.60 -17.16 6.75
CA TRP A 1 -17.72 -16.62 7.54
C TRP A 1 -18.43 -15.57 6.69
N PRO A 2 -19.69 -15.75 6.29
CA PRO A 2 -20.40 -14.69 5.57
C PRO A 2 -20.65 -13.53 6.53
N ARG A 3 -20.00 -12.39 6.29
CA ARG A 3 -20.38 -11.11 6.90
C ARG A 3 -21.20 -10.35 5.86
N ASN A 4 -22.51 -10.30 6.06
CA ASN A 4 -23.42 -9.52 5.23
C ASN A 4 -23.43 -8.06 5.72
N ILE A 5 -22.30 -7.37 5.59
CA ILE A 5 -22.18 -5.94 5.93
C ILE A 5 -22.44 -5.15 4.66
N THR A 6 -23.50 -4.33 4.68
CA THR A 6 -23.82 -3.39 3.61
C THR A 6 -23.34 -1.98 3.98
N PHE A 7 -23.24 -1.12 2.98
CA PHE A 7 -22.92 0.29 3.21
C PHE A 7 -23.97 0.99 4.09
N ASP A 8 -25.27 0.67 3.92
CA ASP A 8 -26.33 1.24 4.75
C ASP A 8 -26.15 0.93 6.24
N THR A 9 -25.75 -0.30 6.56
CA THR A 9 -25.45 -0.71 7.95
C THR A 9 -24.25 0.08 8.50
N ILE A 10 -23.22 0.30 7.70
CA ILE A 10 -22.05 1.12 8.08
C ILE A 10 -22.47 2.58 8.30
N ALA A 11 -23.23 3.16 7.36
CA ALA A 11 -23.64 4.56 7.40
C ALA A 11 -24.55 4.85 8.59
N ALA A 12 -25.47 3.92 8.92
CA ALA A 12 -26.32 4.03 10.10
C ALA A 12 -25.49 4.00 11.40
N ASP A 13 -24.52 3.10 11.51
CA ASP A 13 -23.63 3.00 12.67
C ASP A 13 -22.75 4.26 12.84
N CYS A 14 -22.17 4.77 11.74
CA CYS A 14 -21.41 6.02 11.75
C CYS A 14 -22.25 7.22 12.18
N ARG A 15 -23.49 7.33 11.69
CA ARG A 15 -24.40 8.41 12.06
C ARG A 15 -24.77 8.35 13.54
N ALA A 16 -25.04 7.16 14.07
CA ALA A 16 -25.40 6.98 15.47
C ALA A 16 -24.24 7.32 16.42
N LYS A 17 -23.00 6.94 16.08
CA LYS A 17 -21.83 7.15 16.93
C LYS A 17 -21.23 8.55 16.81
N TRP A 18 -21.23 9.11 15.61
CA TRP A 18 -20.40 10.28 15.28
C TRP A 18 -21.18 11.41 14.61
N GLY A 19 -22.47 11.23 14.30
CA GLY A 19 -23.27 12.24 13.61
C GLY A 19 -22.90 12.46 12.14
N VAL A 20 -22.05 11.61 11.55
CA VAL A 20 -21.57 11.74 10.17
C VAL A 20 -22.09 10.62 9.28
N THR A 21 -22.20 10.92 7.98
CA THR A 21 -22.47 9.91 6.94
C THR A 21 -21.21 9.74 6.11
N PRO A 22 -20.61 8.54 6.03
CA PRO A 22 -19.44 8.32 5.19
C PRO A 22 -19.76 8.59 3.72
N ASP A 23 -18.80 9.13 2.97
CA ASP A 23 -18.87 9.19 1.52
C ASP A 23 -17.99 8.07 0.94
N PRO A 24 -18.56 7.01 0.32
CA PRO A 24 -17.79 5.90 -0.22
C PRO A 24 -17.03 6.28 -1.51
N ALA A 25 -17.30 7.44 -2.10
CA ALA A 25 -16.61 7.95 -3.28
C ALA A 25 -15.43 8.86 -2.93
N TRP A 26 -15.38 9.43 -1.72
CA TRP A 26 -14.43 10.48 -1.35
C TRP A 26 -12.97 10.14 -1.68
N ILE A 27 -12.51 8.92 -1.37
CA ILE A 27 -11.13 8.48 -1.66
C ILE A 27 -10.83 8.53 -3.16
N ARG A 28 -11.76 8.08 -4.00
CA ARG A 28 -11.59 8.12 -5.46
C ARG A 28 -11.65 9.55 -6.01
N THR A 29 -12.42 10.43 -5.39
CA THR A 29 -12.45 11.85 -5.76
C THR A 29 -11.17 12.57 -5.36
N ALA A 30 -10.64 12.30 -4.16
CA ALA A 30 -9.47 12.97 -3.61
C ALA A 30 -8.16 12.51 -4.25
N TYR A 31 -7.98 11.20 -4.44
CA TYR A 31 -6.74 10.62 -4.95
C TYR A 31 -6.82 10.21 -6.43
N GLY A 32 -8.01 10.21 -7.03
CA GLY A 32 -8.24 9.73 -8.38
C GLY A 32 -8.52 8.22 -8.45
N PRO A 33 -9.03 7.73 -9.59
CA PRO A 33 -9.13 6.30 -9.84
C PRO A 33 -7.73 5.68 -9.97
N ALA A 34 -7.62 4.40 -9.66
CA ALA A 34 -6.32 3.73 -9.48
C ALA A 34 -5.43 3.78 -10.74
N ASP A 35 -6.01 3.63 -11.92
CA ASP A 35 -5.30 3.71 -13.19
C ASP A 35 -4.69 5.10 -13.44
N VAL A 36 -5.47 6.16 -13.19
CA VAL A 36 -5.00 7.55 -13.33
C VAL A 36 -3.94 7.87 -12.28
N LEU A 37 -4.16 7.44 -11.03
CA LEU A 37 -3.20 7.64 -9.93
C LEU A 37 -1.85 6.97 -10.24
N LEU A 38 -1.87 5.70 -10.66
CA LEU A 38 -0.66 4.95 -10.99
C LEU A 38 0.05 5.48 -12.24
N ALA A 39 -0.69 6.01 -13.22
CA ALA A 39 -0.09 6.62 -14.41
C ALA A 39 0.57 7.98 -14.12
N SER A 40 0.01 8.75 -13.19
CA SER A 40 0.44 10.15 -12.93
C SER A 40 1.49 10.29 -11.83
N THR A 41 1.66 9.28 -10.96
CA THR A 41 2.59 9.38 -9.83
C THR A 41 4.03 8.97 -10.17
N SER A 42 4.97 9.28 -9.29
CA SER A 42 6.39 8.95 -9.44
C SER A 42 7.06 8.86 -8.08
N ASN A 43 8.22 8.20 -8.02
CA ASN A 43 9.04 8.08 -6.82
C ASN A 43 8.29 7.39 -5.67
N ILE A 44 7.64 6.26 -5.99
CA ILE A 44 6.95 5.41 -5.02
C ILE A 44 7.47 3.98 -5.14
N VAL A 45 7.74 3.37 -3.98
CA VAL A 45 7.90 1.92 -3.84
C VAL A 45 6.64 1.37 -3.16
N PHE A 46 5.94 0.44 -3.83
CA PHE A 46 4.86 -0.33 -3.21
C PHE A 46 5.42 -1.71 -2.80
N SER A 47 5.72 -1.88 -1.51
CA SER A 47 6.11 -3.16 -0.92
C SER A 47 4.89 -3.90 -0.39
N ASN A 48 4.83 -5.22 -0.63
CA ASN A 48 3.76 -6.08 -0.11
C ASN A 48 4.34 -7.37 0.45
N GLY A 49 3.87 -7.77 1.63
CA GLY A 49 4.13 -9.09 2.20
C GLY A 49 3.26 -10.16 1.56
N GLY A 50 3.84 -11.30 1.20
CA GLY A 50 3.14 -12.43 0.59
C GLY A 50 2.09 -13.06 1.52
N LEU A 51 2.31 -12.97 2.83
CA LEU A 51 1.42 -13.47 3.89
C LEU A 51 0.46 -12.38 4.42
N ASP A 52 0.55 -11.15 3.93
CA ASP A 52 -0.30 -10.05 4.35
C ASP A 52 -1.68 -10.12 3.66
N PRO A 53 -2.81 -10.27 4.38
CA PRO A 53 -4.13 -10.21 3.76
C PRO A 53 -4.43 -8.86 3.09
N TRP A 54 -3.79 -7.77 3.51
CA TRP A 54 -3.97 -6.45 2.91
C TRP A 54 -3.38 -6.33 1.50
N ARG A 55 -2.46 -7.23 1.11
CA ARG A 55 -1.88 -7.26 -0.25
C ARG A 55 -2.96 -7.35 -1.33
N ALA A 56 -4.11 -7.95 -1.01
CA ALA A 56 -5.24 -8.10 -1.92
C ALA A 56 -5.84 -6.74 -2.36
N GLY A 57 -5.66 -5.68 -1.56
CA GLY A 57 -6.06 -4.32 -1.90
C GLY A 57 -4.91 -3.42 -2.37
N GLY A 58 -3.70 -3.96 -2.49
CA GLY A 58 -2.48 -3.22 -2.80
C GLY A 58 -2.18 -3.10 -4.30
N VAL A 59 -1.04 -2.46 -4.60
CA VAL A 59 -0.49 -2.36 -5.96
C VAL A 59 0.52 -3.50 -6.16
N LEU A 60 0.13 -4.51 -6.95
CA LEU A 60 0.94 -5.72 -7.19
C LEU A 60 1.70 -5.70 -8.53
N ALA A 61 1.37 -4.74 -9.40
CA ALA A 61 2.07 -4.51 -10.66
C ALA A 61 1.86 -3.06 -11.10
N SER A 62 2.79 -2.53 -11.88
CA SER A 62 2.68 -1.21 -12.50
C SER A 62 3.39 -1.20 -13.84
N SER A 63 2.82 -0.51 -14.83
CA SER A 63 3.46 -0.21 -16.11
C SER A 63 4.24 1.12 -16.09
N ASN A 64 4.11 1.90 -15.02
CA ASN A 64 4.81 3.17 -14.86
C ASN A 64 6.26 2.92 -14.40
N PRO A 65 7.28 3.27 -15.20
CA PRO A 65 8.69 2.99 -14.87
C PRO A 65 9.22 3.84 -13.69
N LYS A 66 8.44 4.82 -13.22
CA LYS A 66 8.77 5.65 -12.04
C LYS A 66 8.24 5.06 -10.73
N ILE A 67 7.56 3.92 -10.80
CA ILE A 67 7.04 3.15 -9.66
C ILE A 67 7.82 1.85 -9.57
N THR A 68 8.27 1.50 -8.36
CA THR A 68 8.84 0.18 -8.08
C THR A 68 7.82 -0.64 -7.28
N VAL A 69 7.59 -1.88 -7.66
CA VAL A 69 6.78 -2.82 -6.88
C VAL A 69 7.72 -3.89 -6.29
N VAL A 70 7.57 -4.16 -4.99
CA VAL A 70 8.41 -5.12 -4.27
C VAL A 70 7.49 -6.15 -3.61
N ASP A 71 7.67 -7.43 -3.96
CA ASP A 71 6.98 -8.55 -3.31
C ASP A 71 7.93 -9.20 -2.31
N ILE A 72 7.44 -9.47 -1.11
CA ILE A 72 8.19 -10.07 0.00
C ILE A 72 7.48 -11.37 0.38
N PRO A 73 7.76 -12.51 -0.27
CA PRO A 73 6.93 -13.70 -0.18
C PRO A 73 6.67 -14.20 1.25
N GLU A 74 7.68 -14.14 2.12
CA GLU A 74 7.63 -14.55 3.52
C GLU A 74 7.19 -13.42 4.47
N GLY A 75 7.01 -12.21 3.94
CA GLY A 75 6.60 -11.04 4.70
C GLY A 75 5.12 -11.06 5.06
N ALA A 76 4.80 -10.69 6.30
CA ALA A 76 3.43 -10.34 6.71
C ALA A 76 3.22 -8.83 6.53
N HIS A 77 2.34 -8.21 7.34
CA HIS A 77 2.02 -6.80 7.23
C HIS A 77 3.27 -5.91 7.45
N HIS A 78 3.70 -5.22 6.38
CA HIS A 78 4.81 -4.25 6.33
C HIS A 78 6.10 -4.66 7.08
N LEU A 79 6.54 -5.91 6.90
CA LEU A 79 7.74 -6.45 7.59
C LEU A 79 9.03 -5.68 7.27
N ASP A 80 9.12 -5.12 6.05
CA ASP A 80 10.19 -4.25 5.58
C ASP A 80 10.44 -3.03 6.48
N LEU A 81 9.39 -2.50 7.12
CA LEU A 81 9.50 -1.35 8.02
C LEU A 81 9.93 -1.70 9.45
N MET A 82 9.95 -2.98 9.82
CA MET A 82 10.37 -3.41 11.16
C MET A 82 11.89 -3.32 11.32
N PHE A 83 12.35 -3.26 12.58
CA PHE A 83 13.79 -3.33 12.88
C PHE A 83 14.40 -4.61 12.32
N SER A 84 15.67 -4.53 11.90
CA SER A 84 16.41 -5.70 11.43
C SER A 84 16.55 -6.77 12.51
N ASP A 85 16.34 -8.02 12.12
CA ASP A 85 16.53 -9.20 12.97
C ASP A 85 17.41 -10.23 12.25
N PRO A 86 18.33 -10.92 12.94
CA PRO A 86 19.14 -11.99 12.31
C PRO A 86 18.34 -13.12 11.66
N ARG A 87 17.06 -13.27 12.01
CA ARG A 87 16.13 -14.27 11.46
C ARG A 87 15.32 -13.74 10.28
N ASP A 88 15.55 -12.50 9.84
CA ASP A 88 14.87 -11.94 8.70
C ASP A 88 15.05 -12.83 7.45
N PRO A 89 13.97 -13.17 6.74
CA PRO A 89 14.10 -13.87 5.48
C PRO A 89 14.91 -13.03 4.48
N ALA A 90 15.59 -13.71 3.55
CA ALA A 90 16.41 -13.02 2.56
C ALA A 90 15.59 -12.02 1.71
N SER A 91 14.31 -12.32 1.47
CA SER A 91 13.37 -11.47 0.72
C SER A 91 13.19 -10.09 1.34
N VAL A 92 12.98 -9.97 2.65
CA VAL A 92 12.82 -8.65 3.30
C VAL A 92 14.14 -7.88 3.34
N THR A 93 15.26 -8.58 3.50
CA THR A 93 16.58 -7.94 3.42
C THR A 93 16.83 -7.37 2.02
N GLN A 94 16.42 -8.09 0.97
CA GLN A 94 16.52 -7.61 -0.41
C GLN A 94 15.54 -6.46 -0.69
N ALA A 95 14.32 -6.52 -0.17
CA ALA A 95 13.32 -5.45 -0.26
C ALA A 95 13.88 -4.13 0.30
N ARG A 96 14.39 -4.15 1.53
CA ARG A 96 15.02 -2.98 2.19
C ARG A 96 16.18 -2.40 1.38
N ARG A 97 16.99 -3.24 0.73
CA ARG A 97 18.07 -2.76 -0.15
C ARG A 97 17.52 -2.03 -1.38
N THR A 98 16.48 -2.58 -2.01
CA THR A 98 15.80 -1.95 -3.14
C THR A 98 15.18 -0.62 -2.73
N GLU A 99 14.49 -0.57 -1.59
CA GLU A 99 13.88 0.66 -1.04
C GLU A 99 14.93 1.74 -0.79
N ILE A 100 16.04 1.42 -0.11
CA ILE A 100 17.15 2.35 0.13
C ILE A 100 17.76 2.82 -1.19
N GLN A 101 17.90 1.94 -2.19
CA GLN A 101 18.41 2.32 -3.51
C GLN A 101 17.48 3.34 -4.18
N GLN A 102 16.16 3.15 -4.13
CA GLN A 102 15.20 4.10 -4.69
C GLN A 102 15.25 5.44 -3.95
N ILE A 103 15.26 5.43 -2.61
CA ILE A 103 15.36 6.64 -1.79
C ILE A 103 16.64 7.42 -2.12
N ARG A 104 17.79 6.75 -2.20
CA ARG A 104 19.06 7.38 -2.61
C ARG A 104 18.97 7.98 -4.01
N ALA A 105 18.38 7.25 -4.96
CA ALA A 105 18.20 7.75 -6.32
C ALA A 105 17.32 9.02 -6.35
N TRP A 106 16.29 9.11 -5.51
CA TRP A 106 15.47 10.32 -5.41
C TRP A 106 16.25 11.50 -4.84
N LEU A 107 17.06 11.29 -3.80
CA LEU A 107 17.90 12.34 -3.21
C LEU A 107 18.95 12.91 -4.19
N HIS A 108 19.42 12.09 -5.13
CA HIS A 108 20.44 12.50 -6.11
C HIS A 108 19.86 13.04 -7.43
N ARG A 109 18.53 12.99 -7.63
CA ARG A 109 17.88 13.46 -8.86
C ARG A 109 17.62 14.97 -8.90
N ASP A 110 17.68 15.62 -7.74
CA ASP A 110 17.42 17.07 -7.57
C ASP A 110 18.71 17.87 -7.30
N ALA A 111 19.90 17.30 -7.61
CA ALA A 111 21.21 17.95 -7.50
C ALA A 111 21.81 18.26 -8.89
#